data_AF-A0AAD6X086-F1
#
_entry.id   AF-A0AAD6X086-F1
#
_cell.length_a   1.000
_cell.length_b   1.000
_cell.length_c   1.000
_cell.angle_alpha   90.00
_cell.angle_beta   90.00
_cell.angle_gamma   90.00
#
_symmetry.space_group_name_H-M   'P 1'
#
loop_
_entity.id
_entity.type
_entity.pdbx_description
1 polymer ?
#
loop_
_entity_poly.entity_id
_entity_poly.type
_entity_poly.pdbx_seq_one_letter_code
_entity_poly.pdbx_strand_id
1 'polypeptide(L)'
;LVGTGPGPSGPTVGRLNPFLRLIVRDLGEFFTGVYFTRTNKYPEGRHTKAMLILLIADMIAARETAGFSSSTSKYFCISCHLDYSHIEDFNPAVWPQRSDADHLKHAHAWKNASTVAEQGRIADTTGVRYSALLELPYWRPSSSTPTEPMHADSNIESNHVRDLFVIDLSVDGGDGSEPRVERPTRPTNHWMLLLLTKFWTYRQEPDILPILLKEELATFEALWHICNDRHLRIAGNPNRRDWFILRIQNWVSLFHLILELSAQINAQIKDNNISEVVVKTIPPPAITPGEALAKLVVAALDKLSSSAEEVELDEVELSRCSKLLRSLYRGTKFTSLKVKKGEKSVLPAADLVNRGPVVGRDVMGAIWADMRRTILPSWVAAAPKNWGTAKRGKLSAAHWKAVWTIHLPVTLIWLWRNETSRKRELLNNMLEGVMAVLCAAFKSTDINTSQMFDYHFREYMTGVARLFRENTIIPSQHIAFHIGQHMRESGPEHSKGAQFYERYIHHLQKQNTNGKFGEMESTFMQASARTANLKALLSDN
;
A
#
# COMPACT_ATOMS: atom_id res chain seq x y z
N LEU A 1 -33.71 -4.42 7.47
CA LEU A 1 -33.33 -5.48 8.42
C LEU A 1 -32.26 -4.92 9.35
N VAL A 2 -32.35 -5.15 10.67
CA VAL A 2 -31.33 -4.78 11.65
C VAL A 2 -31.01 -6.04 12.44
N GLY A 3 -29.73 -6.33 12.66
CA GLY A 3 -29.28 -7.50 13.42
C GLY A 3 -28.14 -7.13 14.36
N THR A 4 -28.04 -7.84 15.47
CA THR A 4 -26.93 -7.73 16.42
C THR A 4 -26.07 -8.98 16.38
N GLY A 5 -24.76 -8.81 16.49
CA GLY A 5 -23.78 -9.88 16.58
C GLY A 5 -22.99 -9.81 17.89
N PRO A 6 -22.11 -10.80 18.16
CA PRO A 6 -21.19 -10.76 19.29
C PRO A 6 -20.32 -9.50 19.28
N GLY A 7 -19.86 -9.08 20.47
CA GLY A 7 -19.16 -7.81 20.71
C GLY A 7 -17.80 -7.61 19.99
N PRO A 8 -17.00 -6.61 20.43
CA PRO A 8 -15.91 -6.00 19.64
C PRO A 8 -14.77 -6.93 19.19
N SER A 9 -14.66 -8.12 19.78
CA SER A 9 -13.71 -9.16 19.35
C SER A 9 -14.13 -9.89 18.06
N GLY A 10 -15.34 -9.63 17.56
CA GLY A 10 -15.96 -10.37 16.45
C GLY A 10 -16.27 -11.83 16.82
N PRO A 11 -17.08 -12.53 16.01
CA PRO A 11 -17.18 -13.97 16.09
C PRO A 11 -15.81 -14.62 15.81
N THR A 12 -15.48 -15.72 16.50
CA THR A 12 -14.36 -16.56 16.07
C THR A 12 -14.61 -17.06 14.64
N VAL A 13 -13.55 -17.26 13.84
CA VAL A 13 -13.65 -17.68 12.42
C VAL A 13 -14.73 -18.74 12.20
N GLY A 14 -15.69 -18.43 11.32
CA GLY A 14 -16.80 -19.32 10.96
C GLY A 14 -18.04 -19.23 11.86
N ARG A 15 -17.99 -18.57 13.02
CA ARG A 15 -19.15 -18.36 13.91
C ARG A 15 -20.14 -17.31 13.41
N LEU A 16 -19.78 -16.54 12.38
CA LEU A 16 -20.70 -15.60 11.72
C LEU A 16 -21.72 -16.32 10.82
N ASN A 17 -21.39 -17.51 10.31
CA ASN A 17 -22.22 -18.22 9.33
C ASN A 17 -23.63 -18.56 9.81
N PRO A 18 -23.87 -19.04 11.05
CA PRO A 18 -25.23 -19.25 11.55
C PRO A 18 -26.11 -17.99 11.51
N PHE A 19 -25.53 -16.82 11.79
CA PHE A 19 -26.25 -15.53 11.73
C PHE A 19 -26.54 -15.13 10.28
N LEU A 20 -25.55 -15.26 9.39
CA LEU A 20 -25.73 -14.96 7.97
C LEU A 20 -26.79 -15.85 7.32
N ARG A 21 -26.90 -17.13 7.72
CA ARG A 21 -27.92 -18.05 7.20
C ARG A 21 -29.35 -17.59 7.43
N LEU A 22 -29.63 -16.88 8.53
CA LEU A 22 -30.95 -16.31 8.77
C LEU A 22 -31.32 -15.32 7.65
N ILE A 23 -30.38 -14.43 7.33
CA ILE A 23 -30.55 -13.42 6.27
C ILE A 23 -30.59 -14.09 4.89
N VAL A 24 -29.72 -15.07 4.64
CA VAL A 24 -29.65 -15.77 3.35
C VAL A 24 -30.92 -16.55 3.05
N ARG A 25 -31.52 -17.21 4.05
CA ARG A 25 -32.80 -17.91 3.86
C ARG A 25 -33.89 -16.93 3.44
N ASP A 26 -34.05 -15.83 4.16
CA ASP A 26 -35.06 -14.83 3.85
C ASP A 26 -34.83 -14.23 2.44
N LEU A 27 -33.57 -13.87 2.13
CA LEU A 27 -33.19 -13.37 0.80
C LEU A 27 -33.39 -14.39 -0.32
N GLY A 28 -33.27 -15.70 -0.03
CA GLY A 28 -33.56 -16.77 -0.98
C GLY A 28 -35.03 -16.76 -1.40
N GLU A 29 -35.95 -16.64 -0.43
CA GLU A 29 -37.38 -16.50 -0.70
C GLU A 29 -37.70 -15.21 -1.46
N PHE A 30 -37.10 -14.09 -1.05
CA PHE A 30 -37.28 -12.81 -1.74
C PHE A 30 -36.71 -12.78 -3.16
N PHE A 31 -35.71 -13.61 -3.47
CA PHE A 31 -35.14 -13.66 -4.81
C PHE A 31 -36.13 -14.26 -5.82
N THR A 32 -36.85 -15.31 -5.42
CA THR A 32 -37.97 -15.85 -6.21
C THR A 32 -39.18 -14.91 -6.18
N GLY A 33 -39.39 -14.24 -5.05
CA GLY A 33 -40.39 -13.22 -4.82
C GLY A 33 -41.43 -13.63 -3.77
N VAL A 34 -41.90 -12.63 -3.02
CA VAL A 34 -42.88 -12.78 -1.94
C VAL A 34 -44.08 -11.90 -2.25
N TYR A 35 -45.29 -12.48 -2.15
CA TYR A 35 -46.52 -11.72 -2.30
C TYR A 35 -47.00 -11.21 -0.94
N PHE A 36 -46.97 -9.90 -0.75
CA PHE A 36 -47.63 -9.27 0.40
C PHE A 36 -49.09 -9.04 0.07
N THR A 37 -50.01 -9.55 0.87
CA THR A 37 -51.46 -9.39 0.65
C THR A 37 -51.93 -7.95 0.76
N ARG A 38 -51.18 -7.10 1.48
CA ARG A 38 -51.45 -5.66 1.61
C ARG A 38 -50.19 -4.88 1.96
N THR A 39 -50.01 -3.71 1.37
CA THR A 39 -49.02 -2.71 1.79
C THR A 39 -49.66 -1.31 1.81
N ASN A 40 -49.02 -0.32 2.44
CA ASN A 40 -49.59 1.03 2.58
C ASN A 40 -50.02 1.66 1.23
N LYS A 41 -49.19 1.52 0.19
CA LYS A 41 -49.48 2.05 -1.15
C LYS A 41 -50.24 1.08 -2.07
N TYR A 42 -50.41 -0.18 -1.67
CA TYR A 42 -51.01 -1.24 -2.49
C TYR A 42 -51.95 -2.09 -1.61
N PRO A 43 -53.21 -1.65 -1.44
CA PRO A 43 -54.19 -2.34 -0.59
C PRO A 43 -54.52 -3.75 -1.10
N GLU A 44 -54.51 -3.95 -2.42
CA GLU A 44 -54.72 -5.23 -3.12
C GLU A 44 -53.46 -6.12 -3.19
N GLY A 45 -52.47 -5.80 -2.36
CA GLY A 45 -51.23 -6.54 -2.28
C GLY A 45 -50.20 -6.19 -3.36
N ARG A 46 -49.00 -6.72 -3.19
CA ARG A 46 -47.86 -6.50 -4.10
C ARG A 46 -46.88 -7.65 -4.06
N HIS A 47 -46.54 -8.16 -5.23
CA HIS A 47 -45.41 -9.07 -5.39
C HIS A 47 -44.09 -8.28 -5.32
N THR A 48 -43.21 -8.68 -4.41
CA THR A 48 -41.96 -7.97 -4.12
C THR A 48 -40.78 -8.93 -4.22
N LYS A 49 -39.72 -8.48 -4.89
CA LYS A 49 -38.44 -9.18 -4.93
C LYS A 49 -37.37 -8.35 -4.23
N ALA A 50 -36.43 -9.03 -3.58
CA ALA A 50 -35.27 -8.38 -2.99
C ALA A 50 -34.01 -9.21 -3.26
N MET A 51 -32.87 -8.52 -3.30
CA MET A 51 -31.57 -9.11 -3.60
C MET A 51 -30.49 -8.37 -2.83
N LEU A 52 -29.52 -9.11 -2.29
CA LEU A 52 -28.32 -8.51 -1.71
C LEU A 52 -27.29 -8.24 -2.83
N ILE A 53 -27.00 -6.97 -3.07
CA ILE A 53 -26.09 -6.58 -4.17
C ILE A 53 -24.66 -6.42 -3.66
N LEU A 54 -24.46 -5.63 -2.59
CA LEU A 54 -23.15 -5.28 -2.05
C LEU A 54 -23.07 -5.54 -0.53
N LEU A 55 -21.92 -6.04 -0.09
CA LEU A 55 -21.47 -6.02 1.29
C LEU A 55 -20.52 -4.83 1.46
N ILE A 56 -21.01 -3.79 2.14
CA ILE A 56 -20.22 -2.61 2.48
C ILE A 56 -19.83 -2.71 3.94
N ALA A 57 -18.53 -2.84 4.19
CA ALA A 57 -17.96 -2.97 5.53
C ALA A 57 -16.49 -2.55 5.51
N ASP A 58 -15.92 -2.30 6.69
CA ASP A 58 -14.48 -2.10 6.81
C ASP A 58 -13.69 -3.34 6.33
N MET A 59 -12.38 -3.17 6.19
CA MET A 59 -11.48 -4.18 5.65
C MET A 59 -11.56 -5.54 6.39
N ILE A 60 -11.79 -5.52 7.71
CA ILE A 60 -11.80 -6.72 8.56
C ILE A 60 -13.16 -7.41 8.45
N ALA A 61 -14.24 -6.66 8.67
CA ALA A 61 -15.60 -7.17 8.63
C ALA A 61 -15.99 -7.68 7.24
N ALA A 62 -15.53 -7.00 6.18
CA ALA A 62 -15.73 -7.44 4.80
C ALA A 62 -15.13 -8.83 4.54
N ARG A 63 -13.89 -9.07 5.02
CA ARG A 63 -13.21 -10.36 4.85
C ARG A 63 -13.91 -11.47 5.62
N GLU A 64 -14.25 -11.20 6.87
CA GLU A 64 -14.92 -12.20 7.71
C GLU A 64 -16.28 -12.59 7.12
N THR A 65 -17.05 -11.60 6.67
CA THR A 65 -18.41 -11.81 6.16
C THR A 65 -18.42 -12.46 4.77
N ALA A 66 -17.52 -12.04 3.87
CA ALA A 66 -17.45 -12.59 2.51
C ALA A 66 -16.65 -13.90 2.40
N GLY A 67 -15.95 -14.33 3.46
CA GLY A 67 -15.18 -15.57 3.45
C GLY A 67 -13.76 -15.42 2.90
N PHE A 68 -13.13 -14.25 3.06
CA PHE A 68 -11.72 -14.06 2.75
C PHE A 68 -10.82 -14.24 3.98
N SER A 69 -9.56 -14.59 3.72
CA SER A 69 -8.50 -14.68 4.73
C SER A 69 -8.04 -13.30 5.24
N SER A 70 -7.10 -13.30 6.19
CA SER A 70 -6.52 -12.08 6.77
C SER A 70 -5.91 -11.17 5.70
N SER A 71 -5.88 -9.85 5.96
CA SER A 71 -5.13 -8.89 5.14
C SER A 71 -3.62 -9.13 5.13
N THR A 72 -3.10 -9.99 6.00
CA THR A 72 -1.68 -10.37 6.07
C THR A 72 -1.41 -11.77 5.51
N SER A 73 -2.42 -12.43 4.92
CA SER A 73 -2.25 -13.75 4.32
C SER A 73 -1.48 -13.67 3.00
N LYS A 74 -1.06 -14.82 2.47
CA LYS A 74 -0.45 -14.92 1.14
C LYS A 74 -1.32 -14.27 0.06
N TYR A 75 -2.63 -14.48 0.10
CA TYR A 75 -3.60 -13.91 -0.82
C TYR A 75 -4.54 -12.94 -0.10
N PHE A 76 -4.02 -11.74 0.11
CA PHE A 76 -4.53 -10.72 1.03
C PHE A 76 -5.64 -9.82 0.47
N CYS A 77 -5.73 -9.69 -0.85
CA CYS A 77 -6.68 -8.82 -1.52
C CYS A 77 -8.04 -9.54 -1.72
N ILE A 78 -9.16 -8.84 -1.54
CA ILE A 78 -10.50 -9.40 -1.76
C ILE A 78 -10.94 -9.33 -3.22
N SER A 79 -10.29 -8.47 -4.03
CA SER A 79 -10.63 -8.23 -5.43
C SER A 79 -9.72 -9.01 -6.38
N CYS A 80 -8.40 -9.03 -6.15
CA CYS A 80 -7.43 -9.79 -6.94
C CYS A 80 -6.83 -10.98 -6.17
N HIS A 81 -6.09 -11.83 -6.88
CA HIS A 81 -5.42 -13.02 -6.37
C HIS A 81 -3.88 -12.81 -6.26
N LEU A 82 -3.43 -11.56 -6.13
CA LEU A 82 -2.01 -11.23 -6.04
C LEU A 82 -1.40 -11.81 -4.76
N ASP A 83 -0.20 -12.37 -4.89
CA ASP A 83 0.59 -12.83 -3.74
C ASP A 83 1.12 -11.61 -2.96
N TYR A 84 1.08 -11.68 -1.62
CA TYR A 84 1.58 -10.62 -0.74
C TYR A 84 3.04 -10.23 -1.02
N SER A 85 3.87 -11.15 -1.53
CA SER A 85 5.23 -10.85 -1.96
C SER A 85 5.32 -9.83 -3.10
N HIS A 86 4.26 -9.72 -3.90
CA HIS A 86 4.10 -8.76 -4.99
C HIS A 86 3.26 -7.53 -4.62
N ILE A 87 3.00 -7.25 -3.33
CA ILE A 87 2.18 -6.09 -2.90
C ILE A 87 2.66 -4.72 -3.42
N GLU A 88 3.92 -4.63 -3.85
CA GLU A 88 4.51 -3.43 -4.44
C GLU A 88 4.52 -3.41 -5.98
N ASP A 89 3.84 -4.36 -6.62
CA ASP A 89 3.40 -4.22 -7.99
C ASP A 89 2.26 -3.20 -8.00
N PHE A 90 2.40 -2.11 -8.76
CA PHE A 90 1.43 -1.03 -8.88
C PHE A 90 0.72 -1.00 -10.24
N ASN A 91 0.73 -2.12 -10.96
CA ASN A 91 0.07 -2.28 -12.24
C ASN A 91 -1.13 -3.26 -12.15
N PRO A 92 -2.33 -2.77 -11.77
CA PRO A 92 -3.52 -3.60 -11.67
C PRO A 92 -3.87 -4.39 -12.95
N ALA A 93 -3.43 -3.91 -14.11
CA ALA A 93 -3.74 -4.56 -15.39
C ALA A 93 -3.11 -5.95 -15.55
N VAL A 94 -2.05 -6.26 -14.80
CA VAL A 94 -1.38 -7.58 -14.85
C VAL A 94 -1.69 -8.45 -13.63
N TRP A 95 -2.49 -7.96 -12.68
CA TRP A 95 -2.78 -8.73 -11.47
C TRP A 95 -3.73 -9.88 -11.77
N PRO A 96 -3.47 -11.08 -11.21
CA PRO A 96 -4.35 -12.22 -11.38
C PRO A 96 -5.71 -11.92 -10.75
N GLN A 97 -6.78 -12.20 -11.48
CA GLN A 97 -8.15 -12.01 -11.00
C GLN A 97 -8.60 -13.18 -10.14
N ARG A 98 -9.53 -12.93 -9.21
CA ARG A 98 -10.20 -14.02 -8.50
C ARG A 98 -11.23 -14.69 -9.40
N SER A 99 -11.28 -16.02 -9.34
CA SER A 99 -12.24 -16.86 -10.06
C SER A 99 -13.36 -17.27 -9.12
N ASP A 100 -14.61 -17.03 -9.53
CA ASP A 100 -15.79 -17.43 -8.76
C ASP A 100 -15.87 -18.94 -8.58
N ALA A 101 -15.53 -19.70 -9.63
CA ALA A 101 -15.51 -21.15 -9.61
C ALA A 101 -14.48 -21.68 -8.61
N ASP A 102 -13.28 -21.09 -8.61
CA ASP A 102 -12.23 -21.46 -7.64
C ASP A 102 -12.59 -21.03 -6.23
N HIS A 103 -13.21 -19.86 -6.05
CA HIS A 103 -13.68 -19.41 -4.75
C HIS A 103 -14.70 -20.41 -4.18
N LEU A 104 -15.72 -20.79 -4.96
CA LEU A 104 -16.71 -21.78 -4.55
C LEU A 104 -16.07 -23.12 -4.20
N LYS A 105 -15.18 -23.63 -5.06
CA LYS A 105 -14.45 -24.88 -4.83
C LYS A 105 -13.69 -24.85 -3.51
N HIS A 106 -12.89 -23.81 -3.27
CA HIS A 106 -12.09 -23.69 -2.05
C HIS A 106 -12.94 -23.46 -0.80
N ALA A 107 -14.02 -22.67 -0.90
CA ALA A 107 -14.94 -22.46 0.20
C ALA A 107 -15.66 -23.75 0.60
N HIS A 108 -16.08 -24.59 -0.36
CA HIS A 108 -16.68 -25.89 -0.07
C HIS A 108 -15.66 -26.87 0.52
N ALA A 109 -14.42 -26.89 0.01
CA ALA A 109 -13.35 -27.68 0.59
C ALA A 109 -13.10 -27.27 2.06
N TRP A 110 -13.07 -25.97 2.35
CA TRP A 110 -12.94 -25.44 3.71
C TRP A 110 -14.13 -25.84 4.60
N LYS A 111 -15.36 -25.75 4.09
CA LYS A 111 -16.58 -26.14 4.82
C LYS A 111 -16.58 -27.63 5.19
N ASN A 112 -16.12 -28.47 4.27
CA ASN A 112 -16.17 -29.93 4.37
C ASN A 112 -14.92 -30.54 5.02
N ALA A 113 -13.91 -29.71 5.34
CA ALA A 113 -12.69 -30.16 6.00
C ALA A 113 -13.00 -30.75 7.39
N SER A 114 -12.45 -31.93 7.66
CA SER A 114 -12.73 -32.68 8.90
C SER A 114 -12.07 -32.08 10.15
N THR A 115 -11.09 -31.18 9.99
CA THR A 115 -10.33 -30.61 11.11
C THR A 115 -10.09 -29.10 10.93
N VAL A 116 -9.94 -28.39 12.05
CA VAL A 116 -9.57 -26.96 12.07
C VAL A 116 -8.18 -26.73 11.45
N ALA A 117 -7.27 -27.70 11.60
CA ALA A 117 -5.94 -27.62 10.97
C ALA A 117 -6.05 -27.65 9.44
N GLU A 118 -6.90 -28.51 8.88
CA GLU A 118 -7.14 -28.57 7.44
C GLU A 118 -7.84 -27.31 6.93
N GLN A 119 -8.80 -26.77 7.69
CA GLN A 119 -9.39 -25.45 7.41
C GLN A 119 -8.33 -24.34 7.36
N GLY A 120 -7.41 -24.33 8.32
CA GLY A 120 -6.27 -23.41 8.34
C GLY A 120 -5.41 -23.54 7.08
N ARG A 121 -5.00 -24.76 6.75
CA ARG A 121 -4.19 -25.05 5.55
C ARG A 121 -4.88 -24.58 4.27
N ILE A 122 -6.17 -24.84 4.11
CA ILE A 122 -6.93 -24.38 2.93
C ILE A 122 -6.98 -22.85 2.89
N ALA A 123 -7.27 -22.20 4.01
CA ALA A 123 -7.33 -20.74 4.07
C ALA A 123 -5.96 -20.09 3.77
N ASP A 124 -4.86 -20.67 4.25
CA ASP A 124 -3.51 -20.16 4.01
C ASP A 124 -3.06 -20.36 2.56
N THR A 125 -3.45 -21.47 1.94
CA THR A 125 -3.07 -21.82 0.57
C THR A 125 -3.96 -21.22 -0.52
N THR A 126 -5.19 -20.81 -0.19
CA THR A 126 -6.16 -20.30 -1.18
C THR A 126 -6.65 -18.89 -0.87
N GLY A 127 -6.47 -18.42 0.38
CA GLY A 127 -7.01 -17.15 0.85
C GLY A 127 -8.53 -17.16 1.09
N VAL A 128 -9.18 -18.32 1.05
CA VAL A 128 -10.65 -18.46 1.07
C VAL A 128 -11.13 -19.30 2.26
N ARG A 129 -12.29 -18.92 2.81
CA ARG A 129 -13.05 -19.60 3.86
C ARG A 129 -14.52 -19.69 3.43
N TYR A 130 -15.29 -20.56 4.06
CA TYR A 130 -16.72 -20.63 3.77
C TYR A 130 -17.51 -19.46 4.38
N SER A 131 -18.28 -18.77 3.54
CA SER A 131 -19.34 -17.86 3.94
C SER A 131 -20.71 -18.41 3.55
N ALA A 132 -21.69 -18.31 4.45
CA ALA A 132 -23.09 -18.65 4.16
C ALA A 132 -23.69 -17.80 3.04
N LEU A 133 -23.13 -16.63 2.73
CA LEU A 133 -23.58 -15.81 1.59
C LEU A 133 -23.46 -16.56 0.25
N LEU A 134 -22.56 -17.54 0.15
CA LEU A 134 -22.43 -18.42 -1.03
C LEU A 134 -23.65 -19.31 -1.27
N GLU A 135 -24.56 -19.45 -0.30
CA GLU A 135 -25.83 -20.16 -0.51
C GLU A 135 -26.81 -19.32 -1.37
N LEU A 136 -26.56 -18.02 -1.57
CA LEU A 136 -27.30 -17.19 -2.53
C LEU A 136 -26.76 -17.43 -3.95
N PRO A 137 -27.59 -17.83 -4.93
CA PRO A 137 -27.11 -18.27 -6.26
C PRO A 137 -26.43 -17.15 -7.07
N TYR A 138 -26.75 -15.89 -6.75
CA TYR A 138 -26.24 -14.70 -7.41
C TYR A 138 -25.06 -14.03 -6.70
N TRP A 139 -24.72 -14.46 -5.48
CA TRP A 139 -23.66 -13.82 -4.70
C TRP A 139 -22.29 -14.16 -5.27
N ARG A 140 -21.45 -13.14 -5.49
CA ARG A 140 -20.07 -13.27 -5.99
C ARG A 140 -19.13 -12.51 -5.07
N PRO A 141 -18.34 -13.18 -4.20
CA PRO A 141 -17.60 -12.51 -3.13
C PRO A 141 -16.71 -11.35 -3.58
N SER A 142 -15.98 -11.46 -4.69
CA SER A 142 -15.08 -10.41 -5.19
C SER A 142 -15.82 -9.21 -5.76
N SER A 143 -16.91 -9.43 -6.51
CA SER A 143 -17.69 -8.35 -7.14
C SER A 143 -18.75 -7.75 -6.22
N SER A 144 -19.26 -8.53 -5.28
CA SER A 144 -20.27 -8.11 -4.30
C SER A 144 -19.65 -7.53 -3.02
N THR A 145 -18.32 -7.50 -2.88
CA THR A 145 -17.62 -6.91 -1.72
C THR A 145 -16.67 -5.81 -2.19
N PRO A 146 -17.21 -4.61 -2.54
CA PRO A 146 -16.38 -3.51 -3.02
C PRO A 146 -15.44 -3.02 -1.93
N THR A 147 -14.38 -2.33 -2.34
CA THR A 147 -13.54 -1.58 -1.40
C THR A 147 -14.35 -0.46 -0.78
N GLU A 148 -14.40 -0.40 0.55
CA GLU A 148 -15.11 0.66 1.24
C GLU A 148 -14.24 1.94 1.25
N PRO A 149 -14.71 3.04 0.63
CA PRO A 149 -13.88 4.20 0.33
C PRO A 149 -13.57 5.06 1.56
N MET A 150 -14.41 5.12 2.58
CA MET A 150 -14.15 5.93 3.78
C MET A 150 -12.90 5.44 4.52
N HIS A 151 -12.82 4.14 4.80
CA HIS A 151 -11.66 3.55 5.46
C HIS A 151 -10.44 3.49 4.55
N ALA A 152 -10.63 3.28 3.24
CA ALA A 152 -9.52 3.31 2.28
C ALA A 152 -8.88 4.71 2.22
N ASP A 153 -9.68 5.75 1.96
CA ASP A 153 -9.26 7.15 1.91
C ASP A 153 -8.58 7.55 3.22
N SER A 154 -9.25 7.36 4.36
CA SER A 154 -8.72 7.81 5.65
C SER A 154 -7.42 7.09 6.06
N ASN A 155 -7.22 5.84 5.64
CA ASN A 155 -5.93 5.16 5.81
C ASN A 155 -4.85 5.79 4.93
N ILE A 156 -5.14 6.09 3.65
CA ILE A 156 -4.19 6.78 2.75
C ILE A 156 -3.80 8.14 3.33
N GLU A 157 -4.79 8.95 3.69
CA GLU A 157 -4.62 10.31 4.21
C GLU A 157 -3.83 10.31 5.51
N SER A 158 -4.24 9.48 6.48
CA SER A 158 -3.61 9.46 7.79
C SER A 158 -2.22 8.85 7.77
N ASN A 159 -1.99 7.78 7.00
CA ASN A 159 -0.65 7.19 6.84
C ASN A 159 0.30 8.15 6.13
N HIS A 160 -0.17 8.89 5.12
CA HIS A 160 0.69 9.86 4.46
C HIS A 160 1.15 10.93 5.45
N VAL A 161 0.23 11.50 6.24
CA VAL A 161 0.59 12.57 7.15
C VAL A 161 1.42 12.06 8.34
N ARG A 162 1.02 10.93 8.94
CA ARG A 162 1.66 10.40 10.15
C ARG A 162 2.93 9.62 9.86
N ASP A 163 2.91 8.75 8.86
CA ASP A 163 3.94 7.74 8.65
C ASP A 163 4.87 8.09 7.49
N LEU A 164 4.48 8.97 6.57
CA LEU A 164 5.33 9.45 5.47
C LEU A 164 5.84 10.87 5.73
N PHE A 165 4.98 11.82 6.05
CA PHE A 165 5.43 13.19 6.34
C PHE A 165 5.98 13.32 7.76
N VAL A 166 5.35 12.65 8.73
CA VAL A 166 5.68 12.71 10.16
C VAL A 166 5.53 14.12 10.71
N ILE A 167 4.77 14.21 11.79
CA ILE A 167 4.59 15.46 12.51
C ILE A 167 5.53 15.48 13.70
N ASP A 168 6.44 16.44 13.74
CA ASP A 168 7.29 16.70 14.89
C ASP A 168 7.36 18.19 15.18
N LEU A 169 6.80 18.60 16.31
CA LEU A 169 6.74 20.00 16.70
C LEU A 169 8.01 20.48 17.44
N SER A 170 8.97 19.58 17.69
CA SER A 170 10.22 19.91 18.38
C SER A 170 11.31 20.43 17.44
N VAL A 171 11.20 20.13 16.13
CA VAL A 171 12.16 20.50 15.09
C VAL A 171 11.47 21.19 13.91
N ASP A 172 12.22 21.93 13.11
CA ASP A 172 11.70 22.51 11.86
C ASP A 172 11.73 21.47 10.72
N GLY A 173 10.86 21.68 9.73
CA GLY A 173 10.52 20.74 8.67
C GLY A 173 11.68 20.44 7.73
N GLY A 174 12.05 19.17 7.69
CA GLY A 174 13.05 18.60 6.80
C GLY A 174 12.49 18.16 5.45
N ASP A 175 13.29 17.37 4.73
CA ASP A 175 12.96 16.77 3.44
C ASP A 175 12.54 15.29 3.54
N GLY A 176 12.37 14.78 4.78
CA GLY A 176 11.96 13.41 5.04
C GLY A 176 12.91 12.36 4.48
N SER A 177 14.21 12.67 4.38
CA SER A 177 15.25 11.73 3.93
C SER A 177 15.93 10.96 5.06
N GLU A 178 15.69 11.34 6.32
CA GLU A 178 16.22 10.62 7.48
C GLU A 178 15.55 9.24 7.60
N PRO A 179 16.35 8.16 7.57
CA PRO A 179 15.82 6.82 7.67
C PRO A 179 15.19 6.58 9.04
N ARG A 180 13.99 6.00 9.02
CA ARG A 180 13.14 5.83 10.21
C ARG A 180 13.33 4.50 10.90
N VAL A 181 13.83 3.51 10.18
CA VAL A 181 14.15 2.19 10.72
C VAL A 181 15.56 2.25 11.28
N GLU A 182 15.74 1.77 12.51
CA GLU A 182 17.06 1.61 13.10
C GLU A 182 17.91 0.76 12.15
N ARG A 183 19.08 1.29 11.81
CA ARG A 183 19.94 0.62 10.83
C ARG A 183 20.48 -0.65 11.46
N PRO A 184 20.30 -1.83 10.83
CA PRO A 184 20.88 -3.05 11.34
C PRO A 184 22.40 -2.93 11.41
N THR A 185 23.03 -3.71 12.30
CA THR A 185 24.48 -3.79 12.41
C THR A 185 25.08 -4.10 11.05
N ARG A 186 26.04 -3.28 10.60
CA ARG A 186 26.62 -3.41 9.27
C ARG A 186 27.59 -4.58 9.23
N PRO A 187 27.39 -5.57 8.34
CA PRO A 187 28.37 -6.62 8.15
C PRO A 187 29.65 -6.09 7.47
N THR A 188 30.72 -6.89 7.44
CA THR A 188 31.99 -6.46 6.85
C THR A 188 31.83 -6.19 5.34
N ASN A 189 32.59 -5.23 4.81
CA ASN A 189 32.57 -4.91 3.38
C ASN A 189 32.95 -6.12 2.52
N HIS A 190 33.87 -6.96 2.99
CA HIS A 190 34.25 -8.21 2.33
C HIS A 190 33.06 -9.16 2.18
N TRP A 191 32.29 -9.41 3.25
CA TRP A 191 31.08 -10.23 3.19
C TRP A 191 30.04 -9.71 2.19
N MET A 192 29.74 -8.41 2.23
CA MET A 192 28.78 -7.82 1.30
C MET A 192 29.28 -7.94 -0.15
N LEU A 193 30.58 -7.83 -0.39
CA LEU A 193 31.17 -8.00 -1.72
C LEU A 193 31.04 -9.45 -2.20
N LEU A 194 31.36 -10.44 -1.36
CA LEU A 194 31.19 -11.86 -1.69
C LEU A 194 29.74 -12.18 -2.05
N LEU A 195 28.78 -11.73 -1.23
CA LEU A 195 27.36 -11.92 -1.53
C LEU A 195 26.97 -11.32 -2.89
N LEU A 196 27.42 -10.11 -3.20
CA LEU A 196 27.18 -9.47 -4.50
C LEU A 196 27.81 -10.26 -5.66
N THR A 197 28.99 -10.85 -5.48
CA THR A 197 29.57 -11.73 -6.51
C THR A 197 28.71 -12.97 -6.77
N LYS A 198 28.03 -13.50 -5.74
CA LYS A 198 27.07 -14.61 -5.92
C LYS A 198 25.86 -14.17 -6.73
N PHE A 199 25.24 -13.03 -6.39
CA PHE A 199 24.17 -12.45 -7.24
C PHE A 199 24.61 -12.27 -8.70
N TRP A 200 25.82 -11.73 -8.92
CA TRP A 200 26.38 -11.56 -10.27
C TRP A 200 26.60 -12.88 -11.00
N THR A 201 27.12 -13.90 -10.30
CA THR A 201 27.43 -15.21 -10.86
C THR A 201 26.16 -15.91 -11.33
N TYR A 202 25.14 -15.95 -10.47
CA TYR A 202 23.87 -16.62 -10.75
C TYR A 202 22.87 -15.73 -11.50
N ARG A 203 23.29 -14.57 -12.04
CA ARG A 203 22.34 -13.59 -12.59
C ARG A 203 21.49 -14.11 -13.76
N GLN A 204 21.97 -15.15 -14.45
CA GLN A 204 21.31 -15.79 -15.58
C GLN A 204 20.50 -17.04 -15.16
N GLU A 205 20.55 -17.42 -13.88
CA GLU A 205 19.77 -18.55 -13.37
C GLU A 205 18.30 -18.17 -13.23
N PRO A 206 17.37 -18.88 -13.88
CA PRO A 206 15.94 -18.55 -13.85
C PRO A 206 15.30 -18.77 -12.47
N ASP A 207 15.86 -19.66 -11.64
CA ASP A 207 15.36 -19.96 -10.28
C ASP A 207 16.45 -19.72 -9.21
N ILE A 208 16.98 -18.49 -9.19
CA ILE A 208 18.04 -18.06 -8.25
C ILE A 208 17.56 -17.92 -6.80
N LEU A 209 16.25 -17.69 -6.58
CA LEU A 209 15.71 -17.36 -5.26
C LEU A 209 15.93 -18.50 -4.23
N PRO A 210 15.63 -19.78 -4.51
CA PRO A 210 15.93 -20.88 -3.59
C PRO A 210 17.42 -21.05 -3.30
N ILE A 211 18.29 -20.72 -4.26
CA ILE A 211 19.75 -20.80 -4.11
C ILE A 211 20.21 -19.76 -3.09
N LEU A 212 19.84 -18.49 -3.30
CA LEU A 212 20.25 -17.39 -2.43
C LEU A 212 19.55 -17.38 -1.07
N LEU A 213 18.37 -18.00 -0.94
CA LEU A 213 17.74 -18.18 0.37
C LEU A 213 18.50 -19.16 1.28
N LYS A 214 19.22 -20.12 0.69
CA LYS A 214 20.08 -21.07 1.40
C LYS A 214 21.49 -20.53 1.64
N GLU A 215 21.83 -19.38 1.04
CA GLU A 215 23.14 -18.77 1.19
C GLU A 215 23.33 -18.20 2.59
N GLU A 216 24.36 -18.66 3.29
CA GLU A 216 24.67 -18.22 4.66
C GLU A 216 25.00 -16.72 4.72
N LEU A 217 25.66 -16.20 3.67
CA LEU A 217 25.98 -14.78 3.55
C LEU A 217 24.73 -13.89 3.33
N ALA A 218 23.62 -14.45 2.83
CA ALA A 218 22.39 -13.72 2.56
C ALA A 218 21.57 -13.49 3.85
N THR A 219 22.20 -12.87 4.85
CA THR A 219 21.53 -12.42 6.07
C THR A 219 20.68 -11.18 5.79
N PHE A 220 19.71 -10.89 6.66
CA PHE A 220 18.89 -9.69 6.52
C PHE A 220 19.75 -8.42 6.52
N GLU A 221 20.73 -8.35 7.40
CA GLU A 221 21.64 -7.21 7.56
C GLU A 221 22.44 -6.97 6.28
N ALA A 222 23.01 -8.02 5.69
CA ALA A 222 23.78 -7.91 4.44
C ALA A 222 22.90 -7.43 3.29
N LEU A 223 21.73 -8.05 3.12
CA LEU A 223 20.77 -7.70 2.09
C LEU A 223 20.24 -6.26 2.26
N TRP A 224 19.94 -5.85 3.49
CA TRP A 224 19.48 -4.50 3.81
C TRP A 224 20.55 -3.46 3.47
N HIS A 225 21.80 -3.67 3.88
CA HIS A 225 22.90 -2.73 3.58
C HIS A 225 23.21 -2.68 2.09
N ILE A 226 23.20 -3.81 1.39
CA ILE A 226 23.36 -3.84 -0.07
C ILE A 226 22.28 -3.00 -0.76
N CYS A 227 21.01 -3.16 -0.35
CA CYS A 227 19.91 -2.35 -0.87
C CYS A 227 20.09 -0.86 -0.55
N ASN A 228 20.36 -0.53 0.71
CA ASN A 228 20.53 0.85 1.15
C ASN A 228 21.67 1.56 0.40
N ASP A 229 22.83 0.91 0.26
CA ASP A 229 24.01 1.44 -0.43
C ASP A 229 23.77 1.68 -1.93
N ARG A 230 22.88 0.89 -2.55
CA ARG A 230 22.50 1.01 -3.98
C ARG A 230 21.27 1.86 -4.21
N HIS A 231 20.82 2.55 -3.16
CA HIS A 231 19.60 3.33 -3.15
C HIS A 231 18.32 2.55 -3.51
N LEU A 232 18.33 1.24 -3.31
CA LEU A 232 17.18 0.38 -3.53
C LEU A 232 16.16 0.54 -2.39
N ARG A 233 14.96 0.01 -2.65
CA ARG A 233 13.88 -0.06 -1.67
C ARG A 233 14.25 -1.00 -0.53
N ILE A 234 14.08 -0.52 0.71
CA ILE A 234 14.45 -1.22 1.96
C ILE A 234 13.25 -1.44 2.89
N ALA A 235 12.04 -1.17 2.39
CA ALA A 235 10.75 -1.37 3.04
C ALA A 235 10.40 -2.87 3.20
N GLY A 236 11.16 -3.60 4.01
CA GLY A 236 11.00 -5.02 4.23
C GLY A 236 11.15 -5.40 5.70
N ASN A 237 10.44 -6.45 6.12
CA ASN A 237 10.62 -7.07 7.42
C ASN A 237 11.85 -8.01 7.40
N PRO A 238 12.61 -8.13 8.50
CA PRO A 238 13.69 -9.12 8.65
C PRO A 238 13.36 -10.54 8.17
N ASN A 239 12.10 -10.96 8.33
CA ASN A 239 11.61 -12.28 7.93
C ASN A 239 11.41 -12.45 6.41
N ARG A 240 11.57 -11.39 5.60
CA ARG A 240 11.31 -11.38 4.16
C ARG A 240 12.61 -11.25 3.35
N ARG A 241 13.57 -12.15 3.60
CA ARG A 241 14.84 -12.19 2.85
C ARG A 241 14.64 -12.42 1.35
N ASP A 242 13.61 -13.20 1.00
CA ASP A 242 13.15 -13.45 -0.37
C ASP A 242 12.96 -12.15 -1.16
N TRP A 243 12.31 -11.18 -0.53
CA TRP A 243 11.96 -9.89 -1.11
C TRP A 243 13.20 -9.03 -1.40
N PHE A 244 14.19 -9.01 -0.49
CA PHE A 244 15.43 -8.29 -0.73
C PHE A 244 16.26 -8.95 -1.83
N ILE A 245 16.32 -10.29 -1.82
CA ILE A 245 17.01 -11.07 -2.85
C ILE A 245 16.46 -10.74 -4.23
N LEU A 246 15.15 -10.80 -4.43
CA LEU A 246 14.55 -10.51 -5.73
C LEU A 246 14.86 -9.08 -6.22
N ARG A 247 14.92 -8.09 -5.34
CA ARG A 247 15.28 -6.72 -5.71
C ARG A 247 16.74 -6.56 -6.12
N ILE A 248 17.64 -7.12 -5.32
CA ILE A 248 19.07 -7.09 -5.61
C ILE A 248 19.31 -7.80 -6.93
N GLN A 249 18.64 -8.93 -7.15
CA GLN A 249 18.72 -9.67 -8.40
C GLN A 249 18.23 -8.86 -9.60
N ASN A 250 17.03 -8.26 -9.51
CA ASN A 250 16.52 -7.39 -10.57
C ASN A 250 17.47 -6.22 -10.87
N TRP A 251 18.05 -5.61 -9.83
CA TRP A 251 19.06 -4.56 -9.99
C TRP A 251 20.31 -5.08 -10.70
N VAL A 252 20.84 -6.25 -10.32
CA VAL A 252 22.00 -6.88 -10.95
C VAL A 252 21.73 -7.20 -12.42
N SER A 253 20.58 -7.79 -12.75
CA SER A 253 20.20 -8.11 -14.13
C SER A 253 20.05 -6.86 -14.99
N LEU A 254 19.38 -5.82 -14.48
CA LEU A 254 19.25 -4.54 -15.18
C LEU A 254 20.61 -3.88 -15.40
N PHE A 255 21.47 -3.91 -14.38
CA PHE A 255 22.81 -3.35 -14.46
C PHE A 255 23.67 -4.06 -15.52
N HIS A 256 23.58 -5.38 -15.61
CA HIS A 256 24.24 -6.16 -16.66
C HIS A 256 23.76 -5.76 -18.07
N LEU A 257 22.44 -5.64 -18.26
CA LEU A 257 21.86 -5.24 -19.54
C LEU A 257 22.35 -3.85 -19.98
N ILE A 258 22.45 -2.90 -19.05
CA ILE A 258 23.00 -1.56 -19.33
C ILE A 258 24.46 -1.66 -19.79
N LEU A 259 25.27 -2.50 -19.15
CA LEU A 259 26.67 -2.70 -19.56
C LEU A 259 26.79 -3.34 -20.95
N GLU A 260 25.92 -4.30 -21.28
CA GLU A 260 25.87 -4.92 -22.62
C GLU A 260 25.46 -3.91 -23.69
N LEU A 261 24.39 -3.16 -23.46
CA LEU A 261 23.94 -2.10 -24.37
C LEU A 261 25.01 -1.03 -24.56
N SER A 262 25.66 -0.60 -23.47
CA SER A 262 26.77 0.35 -23.54
C SER A 262 27.94 -0.21 -24.36
N ALA A 263 28.28 -1.49 -24.20
CA ALA A 263 29.33 -2.12 -24.99
C ALA A 263 28.97 -2.23 -26.48
N GLN A 264 27.70 -2.50 -26.79
CA GLN A 264 27.18 -2.55 -28.18
C GLN A 264 27.20 -1.16 -28.83
N ILE A 265 26.70 -0.13 -28.14
CA ILE A 265 26.72 1.26 -28.60
C ILE A 265 28.17 1.71 -28.85
N ASN A 266 29.08 1.44 -27.92
CA ASN A 266 30.50 1.79 -28.07
C ASN A 266 31.18 1.05 -29.24
N ALA A 267 30.79 -0.20 -29.52
CA ALA A 267 31.27 -0.93 -30.69
C ALA A 267 30.73 -0.30 -31.99
N GLN A 268 29.44 0.05 -32.05
CA GLN A 268 28.82 0.70 -33.22
C GLN A 268 29.38 2.10 -33.49
N ILE A 269 29.66 2.89 -32.45
CA ILE A 269 30.31 4.20 -32.58
C ILE A 269 31.70 4.03 -33.22
N LYS A 270 32.44 3.01 -32.79
CA LYS A 270 33.79 2.71 -33.28
C LYS A 270 33.80 2.22 -34.73
N ASP A 271 32.76 1.50 -35.16
CA ASP A 271 32.67 0.94 -36.52
C ASP A 271 32.10 1.93 -37.55
N ASN A 272 31.26 2.90 -37.15
CA ASN A 272 30.57 3.81 -38.09
C ASN A 272 31.04 5.28 -38.07
N ASN A 273 32.04 5.66 -37.28
CA ASN A 273 32.57 7.03 -37.20
C ASN A 273 31.47 8.10 -36.97
N ILE A 274 30.43 7.74 -36.21
CA ILE A 274 29.28 8.60 -35.90
C ILE A 274 29.67 9.51 -34.74
N SER A 275 29.75 10.82 -35.00
CA SER A 275 30.15 11.84 -34.02
C SER A 275 29.02 12.33 -33.10
N GLU A 276 27.77 11.93 -33.34
CA GLU A 276 26.65 12.39 -32.51
C GLU A 276 25.52 11.34 -32.39
N VAL A 277 25.33 10.81 -31.19
CA VAL A 277 24.13 10.03 -30.82
C VAL A 277 23.29 10.93 -29.92
N VAL A 278 22.25 11.55 -30.48
CA VAL A 278 21.25 12.30 -29.69
C VAL A 278 20.34 11.30 -28.99
N VAL A 279 20.69 10.93 -27.76
CA VAL A 279 19.77 10.23 -26.86
C VAL A 279 18.72 11.24 -26.40
N LYS A 280 17.51 11.17 -26.96
CA LYS A 280 16.36 11.90 -26.41
C LYS A 280 16.20 11.48 -24.95
N THR A 281 16.42 12.45 -24.07
CA THR A 281 16.49 12.36 -22.61
C THR A 281 15.41 11.47 -22.00
N ILE A 282 15.82 10.29 -21.52
CA ILE A 282 15.19 9.66 -20.36
C ILE A 282 15.83 10.38 -19.15
N PRO A 283 15.05 10.95 -18.21
CA PRO A 283 15.64 11.60 -17.06
C PRO A 283 16.48 10.57 -16.30
N PRO A 284 17.76 10.86 -16.02
CA PRO A 284 18.60 9.93 -15.28
C PRO A 284 18.00 9.74 -13.87
N PRO A 285 17.97 8.52 -13.31
CA PRO A 285 17.90 8.40 -11.86
C PRO A 285 19.03 9.26 -11.27
N ALA A 286 18.71 10.06 -10.25
CA ALA A 286 19.52 11.20 -9.78
C ALA A 286 20.96 10.88 -9.33
N ILE A 287 21.43 9.64 -9.45
CA ILE A 287 22.83 9.25 -9.37
C ILE A 287 23.02 8.13 -10.39
N THR A 288 23.97 8.25 -11.33
CA THR A 288 24.29 7.13 -12.22
C THR A 288 24.79 5.95 -11.36
N PRO A 289 24.29 4.71 -11.57
CA PRO A 289 24.69 3.55 -10.77
C PRO A 289 26.22 3.30 -10.75
N GLY A 290 26.91 3.73 -11.82
CA GLY A 290 28.36 3.68 -11.94
C GLY A 290 29.10 4.64 -11.02
N GLU A 291 28.64 5.90 -10.87
CA GLU A 291 29.33 6.89 -10.02
C GLU A 291 29.13 6.64 -8.53
N ALA A 292 27.96 6.14 -8.11
CA ALA A 292 27.72 5.73 -6.73
C ALA A 292 28.60 4.53 -6.33
N LEU A 293 28.65 3.51 -7.19
CA LEU A 293 29.43 2.29 -6.95
C LEU A 293 30.94 2.57 -7.01
N ALA A 294 31.40 3.44 -7.92
CA ALA A 294 32.80 3.86 -7.98
C ALA A 294 33.23 4.61 -6.71
N LYS A 295 32.41 5.54 -6.21
CA LYS A 295 32.67 6.26 -4.96
C LYS A 295 32.63 5.33 -3.74
N LEU A 296 31.75 4.33 -3.73
CA LEU A 296 31.65 3.33 -2.66
C LEU A 296 32.78 2.30 -2.68
N VAL A 297 33.25 1.85 -3.85
CA VAL A 297 34.41 0.95 -3.98
C VAL A 297 35.68 1.69 -3.52
N VAL A 298 35.85 2.95 -3.92
CA VAL A 298 36.96 3.79 -3.44
C VAL A 298 36.88 4.03 -1.93
N ALA A 299 35.70 4.33 -1.39
CA ALA A 299 35.51 4.51 0.06
C ALA A 299 35.63 3.21 0.88
N ALA A 300 35.26 2.07 0.31
CA ALA A 300 35.41 0.75 0.93
C ALA A 300 36.87 0.31 0.95
N LEU A 301 37.64 0.60 -0.10
CA LEU A 301 39.09 0.40 -0.16
C LEU A 301 39.83 1.33 0.82
N ASP A 302 39.40 2.59 0.97
CA ASP A 302 39.92 3.52 1.98
C ASP A 302 39.63 3.06 3.42
N LYS A 303 38.42 2.52 3.70
CA LYS A 303 38.07 1.97 5.02
C LYS A 303 38.76 0.64 5.35
N LEU A 304 38.98 -0.22 4.36
CA LEU A 304 39.75 -1.47 4.53
C LEU A 304 41.22 -1.18 4.85
N SER A 305 41.76 -0.03 4.44
CA SER A 305 43.11 0.41 4.80
C SER A 305 43.26 0.91 6.26
N SER A 306 42.15 1.05 7.00
CA SER A 306 42.13 1.62 8.36
C SER A 306 41.75 0.62 9.47
N SER A 307 41.42 -0.64 9.16
CA SER A 307 41.32 -1.72 10.16
C SER A 307 42.57 -2.60 10.11
N ALA A 308 43.29 -2.70 11.22
CA ALA A 308 44.60 -3.31 11.33
C ALA A 308 44.60 -4.86 11.39
N GLU A 309 43.93 -5.53 10.46
CA GLU A 309 44.08 -6.98 10.24
C GLU A 309 44.22 -7.23 8.73
N GLU A 310 45.32 -7.88 8.33
CA GLU A 310 45.53 -8.37 6.96
C GLU A 310 44.45 -9.40 6.63
N VAL A 311 43.58 -9.05 5.68
CA VAL A 311 42.62 -10.01 5.09
C VAL A 311 43.24 -10.51 3.78
N GLU A 312 43.77 -11.73 3.78
CA GLU A 312 44.13 -12.45 2.55
C GLU A 312 42.84 -12.90 1.85
N LEU A 313 42.59 -12.38 0.66
CA LEU A 313 41.55 -12.86 -0.25
C LEU A 313 42.13 -14.01 -1.06
N ASP A 314 41.40 -15.12 -1.20
CA ASP A 314 41.87 -16.26 -1.99
C ASP A 314 41.97 -15.91 -3.49
N GLU A 315 42.77 -16.67 -4.23
CA GLU A 315 43.09 -16.41 -5.65
C GLU A 315 41.84 -16.46 -6.56
N VAL A 316 40.79 -17.19 -6.14
CA VAL A 316 39.52 -17.33 -6.85
C VAL A 316 38.63 -16.12 -6.63
N GLU A 317 38.59 -15.58 -5.42
CA GLU A 317 37.86 -14.38 -5.01
C GLU A 317 38.47 -13.10 -5.62
N LEU A 318 39.80 -13.03 -5.67
CA LEU A 318 40.56 -11.96 -6.33
C LEU A 318 40.33 -11.95 -7.85
N SER A 319 40.26 -13.12 -8.47
CA SER A 319 39.93 -13.28 -9.90
C SER A 319 38.49 -12.86 -10.22
N ARG A 320 37.53 -13.15 -9.32
CA ARG A 320 36.11 -12.77 -9.47
C ARG A 320 35.88 -11.27 -9.29
N CYS A 321 36.52 -10.64 -8.30
CA CYS A 321 36.49 -9.18 -8.11
C CYS A 321 37.14 -8.43 -9.28
N SER A 322 38.25 -8.97 -9.82
CA SER A 322 38.94 -8.44 -10.99
C SER A 322 38.08 -8.49 -12.26
N LYS A 323 37.27 -9.54 -12.46
CA LYS A 323 36.32 -9.61 -13.59
C LYS A 323 35.20 -8.57 -13.47
N LEU A 324 34.67 -8.33 -12.27
CA LEU A 324 33.65 -7.31 -12.00
C LEU A 324 34.21 -5.90 -12.25
N LEU A 325 35.42 -5.61 -11.75
CA LEU A 325 36.10 -4.32 -11.95
C LEU A 325 36.48 -4.07 -13.42
N ARG A 326 36.91 -5.10 -14.15
CA ARG A 326 37.20 -5.02 -15.60
C ARG A 326 35.94 -4.86 -16.46
N SER A 327 34.79 -5.37 -16.02
CA SER A 327 33.52 -5.12 -16.73
C SER A 327 32.96 -3.73 -16.47
N LEU A 328 33.30 -3.11 -15.33
CA LEU A 328 32.93 -1.75 -14.95
C LEU A 328 33.76 -0.66 -15.66
N TYR A 329 35.02 -0.94 -16.02
CA TYR A 329 35.91 0.00 -16.71
C TYR A 329 36.71 -0.72 -17.81
N ARG A 330 36.31 -0.56 -19.08
CA ARG A 330 37.12 -1.01 -20.22
C ARG A 330 38.22 0.02 -20.54
N GLY A 331 39.48 -0.36 -20.36
CA GLY A 331 40.64 0.38 -20.87
C GLY A 331 41.81 0.55 -19.91
N THR A 332 41.60 0.38 -18.60
CA THR A 332 42.66 0.62 -17.61
C THR A 332 43.32 -0.70 -17.17
N LYS A 333 44.59 -0.90 -17.52
CA LYS A 333 45.40 -1.99 -16.95
C LYS A 333 45.74 -1.63 -15.50
N PHE A 334 45.06 -2.25 -14.54
CA PHE A 334 45.48 -2.19 -13.14
C PHE A 334 46.62 -3.20 -12.93
N THR A 335 47.86 -2.70 -12.93
CA THR A 335 49.06 -3.51 -12.63
C THR A 335 49.44 -3.50 -11.15
N SER A 336 48.94 -2.53 -10.36
CA SER A 336 48.91 -2.55 -8.89
C SER A 336 47.99 -1.44 -8.37
N LEU A 337 47.39 -1.61 -7.19
CA LEU A 337 46.62 -0.57 -6.51
C LEU A 337 47.51 0.04 -5.41
N LYS A 338 47.99 1.28 -5.60
CA LYS A 338 48.70 2.05 -4.56
C LYS A 338 47.86 3.26 -4.18
N VAL A 339 47.26 3.23 -2.99
CA VAL A 339 46.51 4.36 -2.42
C VAL A 339 47.50 5.27 -1.69
N LYS A 340 47.65 6.53 -2.11
CA LYS A 340 48.43 7.53 -1.38
C LYS A 340 47.58 8.04 -0.20
N LYS A 341 48.13 7.92 1.00
CA LYS A 341 47.56 8.45 2.24
C LYS A 341 47.54 9.99 2.19
N GLY A 342 46.38 10.61 2.31
CA GLY A 342 46.29 12.00 2.80
C GLY A 342 45.54 13.04 1.96
N GLU A 343 44.91 12.73 0.84
CA GLU A 343 44.04 13.72 0.16
C GLU A 343 42.57 13.51 0.53
N LYS A 344 42.05 14.40 1.40
CA LYS A 344 40.61 14.51 1.63
C LYS A 344 39.97 14.93 0.31
N SER A 345 39.24 14.02 -0.34
CA SER A 345 38.25 14.46 -1.32
C SER A 345 37.18 15.25 -0.54
N VAL A 346 37.18 16.56 -0.73
CA VAL A 346 36.06 17.39 -0.31
C VAL A 346 34.95 17.07 -1.29
N LEU A 347 34.06 16.15 -0.90
CA LEU A 347 32.72 16.11 -1.47
C LEU A 347 32.17 17.55 -1.35
N PRO A 348 31.61 18.13 -2.42
CA PRO A 348 30.98 19.44 -2.33
C PRO A 348 30.06 19.40 -1.12
N ALA A 349 30.20 20.40 -0.24
CA ALA A 349 29.39 20.49 0.96
C ALA A 349 27.96 20.22 0.53
N ALA A 350 27.38 19.11 1.01
CA ALA A 350 25.95 18.92 0.87
C ALA A 350 25.37 20.19 1.48
N ASP A 351 24.71 21.01 0.68
CA ASP A 351 23.80 22.03 1.19
C ASP A 351 23.10 21.42 2.39
N LEU A 352 23.05 22.11 3.53
CA LEU A 352 22.56 21.58 4.80
C LEU A 352 21.13 21.04 4.62
N VAL A 353 21.00 19.82 4.12
CA VAL A 353 19.73 19.14 3.87
C VAL A 353 19.24 18.80 5.25
N ASN A 354 18.23 19.52 5.73
CA ASN A 354 17.53 19.17 6.96
C ASN A 354 16.83 17.82 6.70
N ARG A 355 17.42 16.72 7.16
CA ARG A 355 16.96 15.36 6.85
C ARG A 355 15.72 14.94 7.64
N GLY A 356 15.29 15.76 8.60
CA GLY A 356 14.25 15.44 9.56
C GLY A 356 12.81 15.32 9.01
N PRO A 357 11.81 15.26 9.91
CA PRO A 357 10.40 15.09 9.58
C PRO A 357 9.91 16.19 8.63
N VAL A 358 9.08 15.82 7.65
CA VAL A 358 8.61 16.74 6.61
C VAL A 358 7.72 17.82 7.20
N VAL A 359 6.87 17.45 8.16
CA VAL A 359 5.91 18.36 8.79
C VAL A 359 6.43 18.73 10.19
N GLY A 360 7.42 19.63 10.18
CA GLY A 360 8.01 20.21 11.38
C GLY A 360 7.17 21.34 11.99
N ARG A 361 7.71 21.98 13.03
CA ARG A 361 7.13 23.12 13.75
C ARG A 361 6.77 24.30 12.85
N ASP A 362 7.66 24.68 11.94
CA ASP A 362 7.47 25.77 10.97
C ASP A 362 6.33 25.46 9.98
N VAL A 363 6.32 24.26 9.41
CA VAL A 363 5.28 23.80 8.47
C VAL A 363 3.93 23.70 9.16
N MET A 364 3.86 23.10 10.35
CA MET A 364 2.62 23.04 11.13
C MET A 364 2.13 24.43 11.57
N GLY A 365 3.06 25.33 11.92
CA GLY A 365 2.75 26.72 12.26
C GLY A 365 2.08 27.45 11.10
N ALA A 366 2.60 27.27 9.88
CA ALA A 366 2.01 27.80 8.66
C ALA A 366 0.63 27.18 8.38
N ILE A 367 0.49 25.85 8.51
CA ILE A 367 -0.80 25.16 8.32
C ILE A 367 -1.86 25.73 9.27
N TRP A 368 -1.54 25.86 10.57
CA TRP A 368 -2.48 26.43 11.53
C TRP A 368 -2.80 27.90 11.25
N ALA A 369 -1.85 28.68 10.71
CA ALA A 369 -2.09 30.06 10.30
C ALA A 369 -3.08 30.15 9.14
N ASP A 370 -2.90 29.33 8.11
CA ASP A 370 -3.80 29.30 6.95
C ASP A 370 -5.17 28.74 7.33
N MET A 371 -5.23 27.71 8.17
CA MET A 371 -6.49 27.20 8.72
C MET A 371 -7.31 28.28 9.45
N ARG A 372 -6.67 29.21 10.19
CA ARG A 372 -7.39 30.32 10.84
C ARG A 372 -8.01 31.30 9.84
N ARG A 373 -7.47 31.37 8.63
CA ARG A 373 -7.93 32.25 7.54
C ARG A 373 -8.87 31.53 6.57
N THR A 374 -8.94 30.20 6.62
CA THR A 374 -9.76 29.38 5.73
C THR A 374 -11.21 29.34 6.22
N ILE A 375 -12.13 29.76 5.36
CA ILE A 375 -13.58 29.62 5.60
C ILE A 375 -14.03 28.35 4.87
N LEU A 376 -14.56 27.39 5.62
CA LEU A 376 -15.09 26.15 5.09
C LEU A 376 -16.61 26.22 4.94
N PRO A 377 -17.20 25.65 3.87
CA PRO A 377 -18.64 25.45 3.79
C PRO A 377 -19.15 24.60 4.96
N SER A 378 -20.40 24.82 5.38
CA SER A 378 -21.01 24.14 6.54
C SER A 378 -21.09 22.61 6.42
N TRP A 379 -21.07 22.08 5.20
CA TRP A 379 -21.11 20.65 4.92
C TRP A 379 -19.73 19.97 4.96
N VAL A 380 -18.63 20.72 5.07
CA VAL A 380 -17.28 20.19 5.25
C VAL A 380 -16.98 20.08 6.76
N ALA A 381 -16.55 18.91 7.21
CA ALA A 381 -16.12 18.72 8.59
C ALA A 381 -14.80 19.47 8.83
N ALA A 382 -14.84 20.55 9.62
CA ALA A 382 -13.65 21.31 9.95
C ALA A 382 -12.68 20.49 10.82
N ALA A 383 -11.42 20.39 10.39
CA ALA A 383 -10.40 19.75 11.20
C ALA A 383 -10.16 20.55 12.51
N PRO A 384 -9.88 19.88 13.65
CA PRO A 384 -9.60 20.56 14.90
C PRO A 384 -8.43 21.54 14.78
N LYS A 385 -8.56 22.75 15.30
CA LYS A 385 -7.53 23.82 15.18
C LYS A 385 -6.15 23.44 15.70
N ASN A 386 -6.06 22.46 16.60
CA ASN A 386 -4.82 21.99 17.25
C ASN A 386 -4.43 20.56 16.82
N TRP A 387 -4.86 20.10 15.64
CA TRP A 387 -4.44 18.80 15.12
C TRP A 387 -2.92 18.76 14.90
N GLY A 388 -2.33 17.57 15.05
CA GLY A 388 -0.87 17.38 15.03
C GLY A 388 -0.18 17.59 16.39
N THR A 389 -0.89 18.06 17.42
CA THR A 389 -0.35 18.12 18.79
C THR A 389 -0.57 16.81 19.56
N ALA A 390 0.36 16.46 20.45
CA ALA A 390 0.21 15.28 21.32
C ALA A 390 -1.03 15.34 22.24
N LYS A 391 -1.50 16.55 22.58
CA LYS A 391 -2.72 16.76 23.36
C LYS A 391 -3.99 16.40 22.59
N ARG A 392 -3.95 16.37 21.25
CA ARG A 392 -5.12 16.06 20.43
C ARG A 392 -5.23 14.55 20.27
N GLY A 393 -6.42 14.02 20.57
CA GLY A 393 -6.76 12.62 20.33
C GLY A 393 -6.96 12.29 18.84
N LYS A 394 -7.61 11.15 18.56
CA LYS A 394 -7.84 10.67 17.19
C LYS A 394 -8.62 11.67 16.33
N LEU A 395 -8.21 11.81 15.07
CA LEU A 395 -9.00 12.46 14.03
C LEU A 395 -9.95 11.42 13.40
N SER A 396 -11.14 11.85 13.01
CA SER A 396 -12.09 11.04 12.24
C SER A 396 -11.71 11.04 10.76
N ALA A 397 -12.28 10.12 9.98
CA ALA A 397 -12.09 10.08 8.52
C ALA A 397 -12.45 11.43 7.86
N ALA A 398 -13.53 12.08 8.28
CA ALA A 398 -13.93 13.38 7.73
C ALA A 398 -12.93 14.51 8.07
N HIS A 399 -12.31 14.48 9.26
CA HIS A 399 -11.24 15.43 9.59
C HIS A 399 -9.98 15.19 8.74
N TRP A 400 -9.60 13.93 8.52
CA TRP A 400 -8.46 13.58 7.65
C TRP A 400 -8.68 14.04 6.22
N LYS A 401 -9.89 13.85 5.69
CA LYS A 401 -10.25 14.30 4.35
C LYS A 401 -10.11 15.81 4.17
N ALA A 402 -10.54 16.60 5.17
CA ALA A 402 -10.37 18.05 5.15
C ALA A 402 -8.88 18.47 5.25
N VAL A 403 -8.09 17.81 6.10
CA VAL A 403 -6.64 18.05 6.18
C VAL A 403 -5.97 17.76 4.84
N TRP A 404 -6.26 16.59 4.25
CA TRP A 404 -5.65 16.09 3.03
C TRP A 404 -6.01 16.89 1.79
N THR A 405 -7.29 17.17 1.59
CA THR A 405 -7.78 17.77 0.34
C THR A 405 -7.83 19.29 0.36
N ILE A 406 -7.76 19.93 1.53
CA ILE A 406 -7.89 21.38 1.68
C ILE A 406 -6.66 21.98 2.36
N HIS A 407 -6.42 21.64 3.62
CA HIS A 407 -5.43 22.39 4.41
C HIS A 407 -3.98 22.14 3.98
N LEU A 408 -3.61 20.89 3.67
CA LEU A 408 -2.28 20.57 3.17
C LEU A 408 -2.01 21.17 1.78
N PRO A 409 -2.88 21.00 0.75
CA PRO A 409 -2.65 21.61 -0.55
C PRO A 409 -2.57 23.12 -0.48
N VAL A 410 -3.49 23.78 0.24
CA VAL A 410 -3.46 25.24 0.42
C VAL A 410 -2.10 25.67 0.99
N THR A 411 -1.65 25.07 2.08
CA THR A 411 -0.42 25.55 2.73
C THR A 411 0.84 25.16 1.94
N LEU A 412 0.96 23.87 1.57
CA LEU A 412 2.20 23.32 1.03
C LEU A 412 2.47 23.76 -0.42
N ILE A 413 1.43 23.99 -1.22
CA ILE A 413 1.62 24.60 -2.56
C ILE A 413 2.26 25.98 -2.39
N TRP A 414 1.75 26.80 -1.48
CA TRP A 414 2.29 28.14 -1.26
C TRP A 414 3.70 28.12 -0.67
N LEU A 415 3.97 27.26 0.32
CA LEU A 415 5.29 27.14 0.95
C LEU A 415 6.36 26.60 -0.02
N TRP A 416 6.02 25.60 -0.84
CA TRP A 416 7.00 24.87 -1.66
C TRP A 416 6.88 25.17 -3.16
N ARG A 417 6.21 26.26 -3.56
CA ARG A 417 6.05 26.65 -4.98
C ARG A 417 7.38 26.89 -5.71
N ASN A 418 8.38 27.41 -5.00
CA ASN A 418 9.69 27.77 -5.55
C ASN A 418 10.78 26.74 -5.19
N GLU A 419 10.43 25.66 -4.49
CA GLU A 419 11.37 24.58 -4.19
C GLU A 419 11.71 23.83 -5.47
N THR A 420 12.99 23.53 -5.68
CA THR A 420 13.49 22.63 -6.74
C THR A 420 14.07 21.33 -6.17
N SER A 421 14.07 21.22 -4.84
CA SER A 421 14.62 20.11 -4.07
C SER A 421 13.64 18.93 -3.95
N ARG A 422 14.02 17.91 -3.17
CA ARG A 422 13.16 16.79 -2.78
C ARG A 422 11.80 17.25 -2.21
N LYS A 423 11.71 18.42 -1.56
CA LYS A 423 10.43 18.98 -1.08
C LYS A 423 9.42 19.19 -2.21
N ARG A 424 9.88 19.54 -3.41
CA ARG A 424 9.03 19.64 -4.60
C ARG A 424 8.49 18.28 -5.05
N GLU A 425 9.32 17.25 -5.00
CA GLU A 425 8.89 15.89 -5.32
C GLU A 425 7.88 15.36 -4.30
N LEU A 426 8.07 15.65 -3.01
CA LEU A 426 7.10 15.34 -1.95
C LEU A 426 5.76 16.04 -2.21
N LEU A 427 5.78 17.32 -2.56
CA LEU A 427 4.57 18.08 -2.91
C LEU A 427 3.83 17.43 -4.08
N ASN A 428 4.52 17.23 -5.19
CA ASN A 428 3.92 16.69 -6.41
C ASN A 428 3.30 15.32 -6.12
N ASN A 429 4.03 14.44 -5.42
CA ASN A 429 3.51 13.14 -5.04
C ASN A 429 2.27 13.25 -4.15
N MET A 430 2.27 14.11 -3.13
CA MET A 430 1.08 14.34 -2.30
C MET A 430 -0.12 14.81 -3.15
N LEU A 431 0.11 15.72 -4.11
CA LEU A 431 -0.94 16.22 -4.99
C LEU A 431 -1.53 15.13 -5.90
N GLU A 432 -0.73 14.17 -6.39
CA GLU A 432 -1.26 12.98 -7.07
C GLU A 432 -2.25 12.22 -6.18
N GLY A 433 -1.91 12.00 -4.90
CA GLY A 433 -2.81 11.34 -3.96
C GLY A 433 -4.06 12.19 -3.63
N VAL A 434 -3.93 13.52 -3.60
CA VAL A 434 -5.08 14.43 -3.44
C VAL A 434 -6.02 14.34 -4.64
N MET A 435 -5.48 14.35 -5.86
CA MET A 435 -6.27 14.22 -7.08
C MET A 435 -7.03 12.89 -7.13
N ALA A 436 -6.38 11.78 -6.73
CA ALA A 436 -7.04 10.49 -6.62
C ALA A 436 -8.23 10.53 -5.63
N VAL A 437 -8.03 11.03 -4.40
CA VAL A 437 -9.10 11.13 -3.40
C VAL A 437 -10.25 12.03 -3.87
N LEU A 438 -9.95 13.13 -4.58
CA LEU A 438 -10.97 14.01 -5.14
C LEU A 438 -11.79 13.34 -6.24
N CYS A 439 -11.16 12.58 -7.14
CA CYS A 439 -11.86 11.80 -8.17
C CYS A 439 -12.82 10.79 -7.55
N ALA A 440 -12.38 10.08 -6.50
CA ALA A 440 -13.24 9.15 -5.76
C ALA A 440 -14.36 9.87 -4.99
N ALA A 441 -14.14 11.12 -4.55
CA ALA A 441 -15.12 11.87 -3.75
C ALA A 441 -16.32 12.40 -4.55
N PHE A 442 -16.31 12.35 -5.88
CA PHE A 442 -17.42 12.87 -6.69
C PHE A 442 -18.73 12.09 -6.47
N LYS A 443 -19.85 12.82 -6.51
CA LYS A 443 -21.20 12.25 -6.33
C LYS A 443 -21.70 11.48 -7.54
N SER A 444 -21.07 11.70 -8.69
CA SER A 444 -21.27 10.99 -9.94
C SER A 444 -19.90 10.58 -10.47
N THR A 445 -19.86 9.48 -11.24
CA THR A 445 -18.64 9.02 -11.90
C THR A 445 -18.94 8.70 -13.35
N ASP A 446 -17.94 8.92 -14.19
CA ASP A 446 -17.88 8.44 -15.56
C ASP A 446 -16.57 7.68 -15.77
N ILE A 447 -16.36 7.16 -16.99
CA ILE A 447 -15.16 6.41 -17.34
C ILE A 447 -13.91 7.28 -17.15
N ASN A 448 -13.96 8.55 -17.56
CA ASN A 448 -12.82 9.47 -17.48
C ASN A 448 -12.40 9.70 -16.02
N THR A 449 -13.35 9.94 -15.12
CA THR A 449 -13.10 10.14 -13.69
C THR A 449 -12.44 8.90 -13.08
N SER A 450 -12.94 7.71 -13.43
CA SER A 450 -12.36 6.45 -12.94
C SER A 450 -10.93 6.22 -13.48
N GLN A 451 -10.64 6.62 -14.72
CA GLN A 451 -9.30 6.53 -15.31
C GLN A 451 -8.35 7.57 -14.70
N MET A 452 -8.84 8.77 -14.39
CA MET A 452 -8.08 9.79 -13.66
C MET A 452 -7.71 9.29 -12.27
N PHE A 453 -8.65 8.65 -11.56
CA PHE A 453 -8.33 7.98 -10.30
C PHE A 453 -7.21 6.95 -10.48
N ASP A 454 -7.35 6.02 -11.44
CA ASP A 454 -6.37 4.96 -11.68
C ASP A 454 -4.98 5.51 -12.03
N TYR A 455 -4.92 6.61 -12.78
CA TYR A 455 -3.68 7.30 -13.10
C TYR A 455 -3.04 7.93 -11.86
N HIS A 456 -3.75 8.87 -11.22
CA HIS A 456 -3.23 9.64 -10.09
C HIS A 456 -2.88 8.74 -8.90
N PHE A 457 -3.66 7.69 -8.64
CA PHE A 457 -3.38 6.77 -7.54
C PHE A 457 -2.12 5.92 -7.79
N ARG A 458 -1.89 5.51 -9.05
CA ARG A 458 -0.66 4.79 -9.44
C ARG A 458 0.57 5.69 -9.33
N GLU A 459 0.49 6.92 -9.83
CA GLU A 459 1.60 7.88 -9.73
C GLU A 459 1.92 8.18 -8.27
N TYR A 460 0.89 8.39 -7.44
CA TYR A 460 1.02 8.56 -6.00
C TYR A 460 1.75 7.38 -5.33
N MET A 461 1.30 6.14 -5.55
CA MET A 461 1.90 4.97 -4.89
C MET A 461 3.31 4.68 -5.41
N THR A 462 3.57 4.93 -6.70
CA THR A 462 4.91 4.84 -7.30
C THR A 462 5.86 5.87 -6.67
N GLY A 463 5.41 7.11 -6.52
CA GLY A 463 6.19 8.15 -5.88
C GLY A 463 6.37 7.91 -4.37
N VAL A 464 5.37 7.36 -3.66
CA VAL A 464 5.54 6.91 -2.27
C VAL A 464 6.65 5.88 -2.17
N ALA A 465 6.64 4.84 -3.02
CA ALA A 465 7.64 3.78 -2.96
C ALA A 465 9.07 4.28 -3.29
N ARG A 466 9.17 5.27 -4.18
CA ARG A 466 10.41 5.91 -4.62
C ARG A 466 10.97 6.87 -3.57
N LEU A 467 10.12 7.73 -3.01
CA LEU A 467 10.51 8.78 -2.07
C LEU A 467 10.75 8.21 -0.67
N PHE A 468 9.90 7.28 -0.22
CA PHE A 468 9.94 6.70 1.12
C PHE A 468 10.36 5.22 1.06
N ARG A 469 11.66 5.00 0.87
CA ARG A 469 12.24 3.69 0.55
C ARG A 469 12.14 2.68 1.70
N GLU A 470 11.99 3.17 2.92
CA GLU A 470 11.87 2.42 4.16
C GLU A 470 10.42 2.12 4.58
N ASN A 471 9.45 2.84 4.04
CA ASN A 471 8.04 2.68 4.41
C ASN A 471 7.40 1.52 3.67
N THR A 472 6.89 0.53 4.41
CA THR A 472 6.18 -0.63 3.85
C THR A 472 4.84 -0.25 3.24
N ILE A 473 4.55 -0.79 2.06
CA ILE A 473 3.21 -0.71 1.46
C ILE A 473 2.30 -1.70 2.16
N ILE A 474 1.12 -1.24 2.58
CA ILE A 474 0.18 -2.05 3.35
C ILE A 474 -1.05 -2.48 2.52
N PRO A 475 -1.75 -3.56 2.92
CA PRO A 475 -2.92 -4.07 2.20
C PRO A 475 -4.01 -3.05 1.89
N SER A 476 -4.24 -2.07 2.76
CA SER A 476 -5.25 -1.02 2.54
C SER A 476 -4.85 -0.04 1.43
N GLN A 477 -3.56 0.13 1.14
CA GLN A 477 -3.10 0.92 0.00
C GLN A 477 -3.24 0.11 -1.30
N HIS A 478 -2.95 -1.19 -1.26
CA HIS A 478 -3.15 -2.06 -2.41
C HIS A 478 -4.63 -2.16 -2.81
N ILE A 479 -5.53 -2.39 -1.84
CA ILE A 479 -6.96 -2.55 -2.15
C ILE A 479 -7.56 -1.29 -2.78
N ALA A 480 -7.03 -0.11 -2.47
CA ALA A 480 -7.46 1.15 -3.05
C ALA A 480 -7.19 1.27 -4.56
N PHE A 481 -6.25 0.49 -5.13
CA PHE A 481 -6.10 0.41 -6.59
C PHE A 481 -7.35 -0.16 -7.30
N HIS A 482 -8.23 -0.86 -6.58
CA HIS A 482 -9.47 -1.37 -7.15
C HIS A 482 -10.62 -0.35 -7.13
N ILE A 483 -10.45 0.82 -6.51
CA ILE A 483 -11.51 1.85 -6.44
C ILE A 483 -11.95 2.28 -7.85
N GLY A 484 -11.03 2.56 -8.78
CA GLY A 484 -11.40 2.95 -10.14
C GLY A 484 -12.21 1.86 -10.88
N GLN A 485 -11.89 0.58 -10.65
CA GLN A 485 -12.70 -0.53 -11.16
C GLN A 485 -14.09 -0.54 -10.53
N HIS A 486 -14.18 -0.42 -9.19
CA HIS A 486 -15.48 -0.39 -8.50
C HIS A 486 -16.33 0.81 -8.92
N MET A 487 -15.72 1.96 -9.23
CA MET A 487 -16.43 3.13 -9.77
C MET A 487 -17.12 2.80 -11.10
N ARG A 488 -16.46 2.03 -11.97
CA ARG A 488 -17.01 1.59 -13.25
C ARG A 488 -18.11 0.54 -13.09
N GLU A 489 -17.97 -0.38 -12.14
CA GLU A 489 -18.88 -1.53 -11.98
C GLU A 489 -20.11 -1.22 -11.13
N SER A 490 -19.95 -0.39 -10.10
CA SER A 490 -20.98 -0.19 -9.05
C SER A 490 -21.34 1.29 -8.83
N GLY A 491 -20.82 2.19 -9.65
CA GLY A 491 -21.09 3.63 -9.57
C GLY A 491 -20.22 4.36 -8.54
N PRO A 492 -20.55 5.62 -8.22
CA PRO A 492 -19.67 6.53 -7.48
C PRO A 492 -19.38 6.04 -6.04
N GLU A 493 -18.17 6.27 -5.55
CA GLU A 493 -17.76 5.81 -4.21
C GLU A 493 -18.59 6.42 -3.08
N HIS A 494 -19.09 7.65 -3.25
CA HIS A 494 -19.91 8.30 -2.22
C HIS A 494 -21.13 7.45 -1.78
N SER A 495 -21.71 6.63 -2.67
CA SER A 495 -22.87 5.80 -2.36
C SER A 495 -22.51 4.52 -1.60
N LYS A 496 -21.21 4.18 -1.55
CA LYS A 496 -20.64 3.01 -0.90
C LYS A 496 -19.88 3.35 0.39
N GLY A 497 -19.87 4.63 0.77
CA GLY A 497 -19.19 5.12 1.97
C GLY A 497 -19.85 4.66 3.28
N ALA A 498 -19.04 4.20 4.23
CA ALA A 498 -19.49 3.70 5.52
C ALA A 498 -20.05 4.77 6.47
N GLN A 499 -19.87 6.07 6.18
CA GLN A 499 -20.32 7.16 7.04
C GLN A 499 -21.83 7.12 7.32
N PHE A 500 -22.63 6.66 6.36
CA PHE A 500 -24.07 6.52 6.54
C PHE A 500 -24.39 5.36 7.50
N TYR A 501 -23.77 4.20 7.28
CA TYR A 501 -23.98 3.01 8.10
C TYR A 501 -23.47 3.21 9.53
N GLU A 502 -22.31 3.85 9.74
CA GLU A 502 -21.79 4.17 11.08
C GLU A 502 -22.71 5.11 11.86
N ARG A 503 -23.27 6.14 11.21
CA ARG A 503 -24.26 7.02 11.84
C ARG A 503 -25.49 6.25 12.27
N TYR A 504 -25.93 5.30 11.45
CA TYR A 504 -27.05 4.43 11.76
C TYR A 504 -26.72 3.47 12.92
N ILE A 505 -25.54 2.85 12.92
CA ILE A 505 -25.05 1.99 14.02
C ILE A 505 -25.01 2.77 15.33
N HIS A 506 -24.45 3.98 15.33
CA HIS A 506 -24.40 4.84 16.51
C HIS A 506 -25.79 5.27 16.98
N HIS A 507 -26.75 5.47 16.06
CA HIS A 507 -28.14 5.69 16.44
C HIS A 507 -28.73 4.46 17.13
N LEU A 508 -28.50 3.26 16.61
CA LEU A 508 -28.95 2.00 17.24
C LEU A 508 -28.33 1.84 18.64
N GLN A 509 -27.03 2.09 18.81
CA GLN A 509 -26.35 2.02 20.11
C GLN A 509 -26.95 2.96 21.17
N LYS A 510 -27.63 4.03 20.76
CA LYS A 510 -28.30 4.99 21.66
C LYS A 510 -29.74 4.63 21.99
N GLN A 511 -30.34 3.64 21.31
CA GLN A 511 -31.70 3.22 21.63
C GLN A 511 -31.71 2.43 22.93
N ASN A 512 -32.72 2.66 23.76
CA ASN A 512 -32.94 1.85 24.95
C ASN A 512 -33.26 0.42 24.52
N THR A 513 -32.45 -0.53 24.97
CA THR A 513 -32.68 -1.96 24.75
C THR A 513 -33.24 -2.60 26.00
N ASN A 514 -33.88 -3.76 25.84
CA ASN A 514 -34.32 -4.58 26.97
C ASN A 514 -33.15 -5.31 27.68
N GLY A 515 -31.90 -5.16 27.18
CA GLY A 515 -30.71 -5.82 27.71
C GLY A 515 -30.66 -7.35 27.55
N LYS A 516 -31.64 -7.94 26.85
CA LYS A 516 -31.79 -9.40 26.72
C LYS A 516 -31.34 -9.88 25.34
N PHE A 517 -30.21 -10.56 25.28
CA PHE A 517 -29.72 -11.20 24.06
C PHE A 517 -30.77 -12.18 23.49
N GLY A 518 -31.01 -12.13 22.17
CA GLY A 518 -32.06 -12.90 21.50
C GLY A 518 -33.41 -12.19 21.41
N GLU A 519 -33.70 -11.24 22.31
CA GLU A 519 -34.88 -10.36 22.23
C GLU A 519 -34.51 -8.93 21.78
N MET A 520 -33.23 -8.57 21.89
CA MET A 520 -32.70 -7.25 21.56
C MET A 520 -32.83 -6.94 20.07
N GLU A 521 -32.59 -7.94 19.22
CA GLU A 521 -32.77 -7.88 17.76
C GLU A 521 -34.21 -7.49 17.39
N SER A 522 -35.18 -8.16 18.02
CA SER A 522 -36.61 -7.87 17.84
C SER A 522 -36.95 -6.46 18.33
N THR A 523 -36.37 -6.03 19.46
CA THR A 523 -36.54 -4.68 19.98
C THR A 523 -36.05 -3.63 18.98
N PHE A 524 -34.84 -3.79 18.43
CA PHE A 524 -34.31 -2.91 17.39
C PHE A 524 -35.17 -2.89 16.13
N MET A 525 -35.64 -4.06 15.69
CA MET A 525 -36.49 -4.18 14.51
C MET A 525 -37.84 -3.49 14.72
N GLN A 526 -38.51 -3.72 15.84
CA GLN A 526 -39.79 -3.09 16.17
C GLN A 526 -39.65 -1.57 16.33
N ALA A 527 -38.62 -1.09 17.02
CA ALA A 527 -38.36 0.34 17.18
C ALA A 527 -38.08 1.01 15.83
N SER A 528 -37.28 0.37 14.98
CA SER A 528 -37.00 0.85 13.61
C SER A 528 -38.27 0.89 12.76
N ALA A 529 -39.09 -0.16 12.80
CA ALA A 529 -40.36 -0.23 12.06
C ALA A 529 -41.36 0.83 12.52
N ARG A 530 -41.54 1.02 13.84
CA ARG A 530 -42.40 2.07 14.41
C ARG A 530 -41.92 3.45 14.00
N THR A 531 -40.61 3.70 14.04
CA THR A 531 -40.01 4.97 13.61
C THR A 531 -40.25 5.22 12.12
N ALA A 532 -40.08 4.20 11.28
CA ALA A 532 -40.34 4.30 9.83
C ALA A 532 -41.82 4.61 9.55
N ASN A 533 -42.75 3.92 10.21
CA ASN A 533 -44.18 4.17 10.08
C ASN A 533 -44.56 5.58 10.54
N LEU A 534 -44.03 6.03 11.68
CA LEU A 534 -44.27 7.40 12.17
C LEU A 534 -43.74 8.44 11.19
N LYS A 535 -42.52 8.26 10.65
CA LYS A 535 -41.97 9.16 9.63
C LYS A 535 -42.83 9.20 8.37
N ALA A 536 -43.32 8.06 7.90
CA ALA A 536 -44.23 8.01 6.76
C ALA A 536 -45.52 8.82 7.05
N LEU A 537 -46.15 8.61 8.19
CA LEU A 537 -47.33 9.39 8.63
C LEU A 537 -47.06 10.89 8.72
N LEU A 538 -45.87 11.30 9.17
CA LEU A 538 -45.48 12.71 9.25
C LEU A 538 -45.08 13.32 7.89
N SER A 539 -44.77 12.49 6.89
CA SER A 539 -44.38 12.96 5.54
C SER A 539 -45.58 13.04 4.59
N ASP A 540 -46.64 12.29 4.90
CA ASP A 540 -47.91 12.28 4.15
C ASP A 540 -48.89 13.38 4.62
N ASN A 541 -48.54 14.13 5.68
CA ASN A 541 -49.17 15.40 6.10
C ASN A 541 -48.29 16.57 5.65
#